data_AF-A0A925AD22-F1
#
_entry.id   AF-A0A925AD22-F1
#
_cell.length_a   1.000
_cell.length_b   1.000
_cell.length_c   1.000
_cell.angle_alpha   90.00
_cell.angle_beta   90.00
_cell.angle_gamma   90.00
#
_symmetry.space_group_name_H-M   'P 1'
#
loop_
_entity.id
_entity.type
_entity.pdbx_description
1 polymer ?
#
loop_
_entity_poly.entity_id
_entity_poly.type
_entity_poly.pdbx_seq_one_letter_code
_entity_poly.pdbx_strand_id
1 'polypeptide(L)'
;MTAYQNIFTQVQVRGPYETGPALPQGDQPRTRGKTYSRLLGWIGNAQLGPIYLGWTGVASLFCGFIAIEIIGLNMWASVGWDPIEFVRQLPWLALEPPPPEQGLNILPPLNQGGWWLMAGFFLTTSIILFWIRTYNRARSLGLGTHVAWAFASAIWLYLVLGFIRPILMGSWSEAVPFGIFPHLDWTGAFSITYGNLFYNPFHALSIAFLYGSALLFAMHGATVLAVSRYGGEREIEQITDRGTAFERGALFWRWTMGFNATAESIHRWAWWFAVLCTLTGGIGILLTGTAVDNWYLWAVEHNFAPGYDTSATYVGPPLPVQDQGPLPPLPADAAGSLTPVPEDGAIIPTPEATIPEGNVPAEGTAPTTPPEQRPAPSEQAPRN
;
A
#
# COMPACT_ATOMS: atom_id res chain seq x y z
N MET A 1 21.02 32.23 -9.99
CA MET A 1 19.84 33.12 -9.99
C MET A 1 18.82 32.56 -9.01
N THR A 2 18.38 33.35 -8.04
CA THR A 2 17.30 32.99 -7.09
C THR A 2 15.95 33.35 -7.74
N ALA A 3 15.22 32.36 -8.26
CA ALA A 3 13.86 32.55 -8.76
C ALA A 3 12.85 31.94 -7.77
N TYR A 4 11.62 32.46 -7.74
CA TYR A 4 10.53 31.84 -6.99
C TYR A 4 10.18 30.48 -7.63
N GLN A 5 10.09 29.44 -6.79
CA GLN A 5 10.00 28.04 -7.23
C GLN A 5 8.57 27.51 -7.33
N ASN A 6 7.57 28.35 -7.09
CA ASN A 6 6.16 27.97 -7.08
C ASN A 6 5.80 26.84 -6.08
N ILE A 7 6.49 26.81 -4.93
CA ILE A 7 6.23 25.83 -3.86
C ILE A 7 5.15 26.31 -2.88
N PHE A 8 5.15 27.61 -2.55
CA PHE A 8 4.21 28.19 -1.58
C PHE A 8 3.61 29.50 -2.08
N THR A 9 2.28 29.56 -2.19
CA THR A 9 1.55 30.78 -2.57
C THR A 9 1.94 31.95 -1.67
N GLN A 10 2.75 32.88 -2.20
CA GLN A 10 3.31 34.01 -1.45
C GLN A 10 2.23 35.01 -1.04
N VAL A 11 1.28 35.26 -1.94
CA VAL A 11 0.15 36.18 -1.73
C VAL A 11 -1.14 35.45 -2.10
N GLN A 12 -1.94 35.10 -1.09
CA GLN A 12 -3.24 34.46 -1.31
C GLN A 12 -4.31 35.51 -1.61
N VAL A 13 -5.17 35.21 -2.58
CA VAL A 13 -6.36 35.99 -2.89
C VAL A 13 -7.61 35.29 -2.39
N ARG A 14 -8.69 36.04 -2.14
CA ARG A 14 -9.98 35.49 -1.75
C ARG A 14 -11.09 36.09 -2.61
N GLY A 15 -11.92 35.22 -3.15
CA GLY A 15 -13.16 35.57 -3.83
C GLY A 15 -14.40 35.06 -3.09
N PRO A 16 -15.60 35.26 -3.66
CA PRO A 16 -16.80 34.56 -3.24
C PRO A 16 -16.61 33.04 -3.27
N TYR A 17 -17.34 32.30 -2.45
CA TYR A 17 -17.24 30.84 -2.43
C TYR A 17 -17.69 30.22 -3.76
N GLU A 18 -16.87 29.34 -4.31
CA GLU A 18 -17.22 28.54 -5.47
C GLU A 18 -18.15 27.40 -5.07
N THR A 19 -19.31 27.28 -5.71
CA THR A 19 -20.28 26.20 -5.43
C THR A 19 -20.15 25.01 -6.37
N GLY A 20 -19.22 25.08 -7.33
CA GLY A 20 -19.10 24.16 -8.45
C GLY A 20 -20.22 24.33 -9.49
N PRO A 21 -20.12 23.61 -10.62
CA PRO A 21 -21.14 23.63 -11.68
C PRO A 21 -22.53 23.24 -11.17
N ALA A 22 -23.57 23.71 -11.86
CA ALA A 22 -24.94 23.31 -11.60
C ALA A 22 -25.08 21.79 -11.71
N LEU A 23 -25.80 21.19 -10.77
CA LEU A 23 -26.09 19.76 -10.81
C LEU A 23 -27.28 19.49 -11.74
N PRO A 24 -27.31 18.34 -12.44
CA PRO A 24 -28.47 17.93 -13.22
C PRO A 24 -29.76 17.87 -12.38
N GLN A 25 -30.91 17.95 -13.04
CA GLN A 25 -32.21 17.81 -12.38
C GLN A 25 -32.31 16.43 -11.71
N GLY A 26 -32.80 16.40 -10.45
CA GLY A 26 -32.93 15.18 -9.65
C GLY A 26 -31.74 14.89 -8.72
N ASP A 27 -30.60 15.59 -8.89
CA ASP A 27 -29.51 15.51 -7.93
C ASP A 27 -29.84 16.24 -6.63
N GLN A 28 -29.41 15.66 -5.51
CA GLN A 28 -29.51 16.29 -4.20
C GLN A 28 -28.60 17.53 -4.12
N PRO A 29 -29.00 18.58 -3.38
CA PRO A 29 -28.16 19.78 -3.24
C PRO A 29 -26.84 19.45 -2.52
N ARG A 30 -25.79 20.20 -2.83
CA ARG A 30 -24.54 20.15 -2.05
C ARG A 30 -24.78 20.67 -0.63
N THR A 31 -23.90 20.29 0.30
CA THR A 31 -23.93 20.79 1.67
C THR A 31 -23.77 22.31 1.72
N ARG A 32 -24.25 22.95 2.79
CA ARG A 32 -24.16 24.41 2.95
C ARG A 32 -22.79 24.90 3.44
N GLY A 33 -22.07 24.09 4.21
CA GLY A 33 -20.80 24.48 4.85
C GLY A 33 -19.70 24.79 3.85
N LYS A 34 -19.11 25.99 3.97
CA LYS A 34 -17.99 26.50 3.17
C LYS A 34 -17.11 27.38 4.05
N THR A 35 -15.81 27.21 3.98
CA THR A 35 -14.86 28.05 4.72
C THR A 35 -13.53 28.15 3.96
N TYR A 36 -12.62 29.00 4.43
CA TYR A 36 -11.29 29.16 3.87
C TYR A 36 -10.21 28.88 4.93
N SER A 37 -9.32 27.95 4.65
CA SER A 37 -8.12 27.68 5.44
C SER A 37 -6.91 28.41 4.86
N ARG A 38 -6.33 29.32 5.64
CA ARG A 38 -5.10 30.03 5.24
C ARG A 38 -3.91 29.07 5.11
N LEU A 39 -3.84 28.05 5.96
CA LEU A 39 -2.76 27.06 5.93
C LEU A 39 -2.82 26.23 4.64
N LEU A 40 -4.00 25.75 4.26
CA LEU A 40 -4.16 25.01 2.99
C LEU A 40 -3.90 25.90 1.78
N GLY A 41 -4.27 27.19 1.87
CA GLY A 41 -3.99 28.17 0.82
C GLY A 41 -2.50 28.41 0.53
N TRP A 42 -1.58 28.00 1.42
CA TRP A 42 -0.15 28.07 1.12
C TRP A 42 0.29 27.03 0.11
N ILE A 43 -0.36 25.87 0.07
CA ILE A 43 0.05 24.72 -0.74
C ILE A 43 -1.00 24.32 -1.79
N GLY A 44 -2.11 25.03 -1.89
CA GLY A 44 -3.20 24.72 -2.83
C GLY A 44 -4.41 25.64 -2.70
N ASN A 45 -5.59 25.10 -2.97
CA ASN A 45 -6.85 25.84 -2.83
C ASN A 45 -7.22 26.00 -1.34
N ALA A 46 -7.48 27.23 -0.90
CA ALA A 46 -7.87 27.54 0.46
C ALA A 46 -9.29 27.10 0.83
N GLN A 47 -10.19 26.95 -0.15
CA GLN A 47 -11.61 26.67 0.09
C GLN A 47 -11.82 25.23 0.56
N LEU A 48 -12.58 25.06 1.65
CA LEU A 48 -13.08 23.78 2.14
C LEU A 48 -14.59 23.70 1.95
N GLY A 49 -15.05 22.65 1.26
CA GLY A 49 -16.45 22.47 0.88
C GLY A 49 -16.92 23.38 -0.26
N PRO A 50 -18.19 23.27 -0.69
CA PRO A 50 -19.18 22.33 -0.19
C PRO A 50 -18.95 20.92 -0.76
N ILE A 51 -19.53 19.90 -0.12
CA ILE A 51 -19.46 18.50 -0.57
C ILE A 51 -20.83 18.09 -1.12
N TYR A 52 -20.86 17.30 -2.19
CA TYR A 52 -22.09 16.62 -2.60
C TYR A 52 -22.25 15.36 -1.78
N LEU A 53 -23.40 15.11 -1.15
CA LEU A 53 -23.64 13.90 -0.36
C LEU A 53 -24.96 13.23 -0.77
N GLY A 54 -24.95 12.62 -1.96
CA GLY A 54 -26.04 11.77 -2.46
C GLY A 54 -26.22 10.49 -1.64
N TRP A 55 -27.29 9.74 -1.92
CA TRP A 55 -27.65 8.55 -1.14
C TRP A 55 -26.57 7.45 -1.17
N THR A 56 -25.88 7.27 -2.29
CA THR A 56 -24.73 6.35 -2.37
C THR A 56 -23.56 6.77 -1.47
N GLY A 57 -23.34 8.08 -1.31
CA GLY A 57 -22.32 8.59 -0.40
C GLY A 57 -22.69 8.39 1.07
N VAL A 58 -23.94 8.64 1.44
CA VAL A 58 -24.40 8.41 2.82
C VAL A 58 -24.35 6.93 3.17
N ALA A 59 -24.86 6.06 2.30
CA ALA A 59 -24.81 4.62 2.51
C ALA A 59 -23.36 4.11 2.59
N SER A 60 -22.47 4.61 1.73
CA SER A 60 -21.03 4.31 1.81
C SER A 60 -20.43 4.67 3.17
N LEU A 61 -20.66 5.89 3.65
CA LEU A 61 -20.16 6.34 4.96
C LEU A 61 -20.76 5.54 6.12
N PHE A 62 -22.05 5.20 6.05
CA PHE A 62 -22.71 4.41 7.07
C PHE A 62 -22.15 2.99 7.15
N CYS A 63 -21.99 2.30 6.02
CA CYS A 63 -21.35 0.99 5.99
C CYS A 63 -19.89 1.06 6.46
N GLY A 64 -19.14 2.09 6.04
CA GLY A 64 -17.75 2.29 6.45
C GLY A 64 -17.63 2.54 7.95
N PHE A 65 -18.55 3.33 8.52
CA PHE A 65 -18.64 3.56 9.96
C PHE A 65 -18.89 2.25 10.72
N ILE A 66 -19.85 1.43 10.28
CA ILE A 66 -20.10 0.11 10.91
C ILE A 66 -18.85 -0.76 10.87
N ALA A 67 -18.14 -0.83 9.74
CA ALA A 67 -16.92 -1.63 9.63
C ALA A 67 -15.82 -1.14 10.59
N ILE A 68 -15.58 0.18 10.64
CA ILE A 68 -14.57 0.78 11.53
C ILE A 68 -14.93 0.56 13.00
N GLU A 69 -16.20 0.71 13.38
CA GLU A 69 -16.66 0.45 14.75
C GLU A 69 -16.49 -1.01 15.14
N ILE A 70 -16.83 -1.96 14.26
CA ILE A 70 -16.60 -3.39 14.52
C ILE A 70 -15.11 -3.66 14.78
N ILE A 71 -14.22 -3.11 13.93
CA ILE A 71 -12.77 -3.28 14.08
C ILE A 71 -12.30 -2.65 15.40
N GLY A 72 -12.63 -1.38 15.64
CA GLY A 72 -12.19 -0.62 16.81
C GLY A 72 -12.71 -1.20 18.13
N LEU A 73 -13.97 -1.63 18.19
CA LEU A 73 -14.55 -2.24 19.39
C LEU A 73 -13.94 -3.61 19.69
N ASN A 74 -13.61 -4.41 18.67
CA ASN A 74 -12.91 -5.69 18.90
C ASN A 74 -11.47 -5.47 19.38
N MET A 75 -10.76 -4.48 18.82
CA MET A 75 -9.44 -4.08 19.31
C MET A 75 -9.50 -3.56 20.75
N TRP A 76 -10.51 -2.79 21.12
CA TRP A 76 -10.66 -2.29 22.49
C TRP A 76 -11.04 -3.41 23.47
N ALA A 77 -11.88 -4.35 23.04
CA ALA A 77 -12.23 -5.53 23.83
C ALA A 77 -11.02 -6.43 24.11
N SER A 78 -10.06 -6.57 23.18
CA SER A 78 -8.88 -7.43 23.36
C SER A 78 -7.91 -6.94 24.44
N VAL A 79 -8.01 -5.67 24.84
CA VAL A 79 -7.28 -5.07 25.97
C VAL A 79 -8.18 -4.81 27.19
N GLY A 80 -9.30 -5.54 27.30
CA GLY A 80 -10.18 -5.46 28.47
C GLY A 80 -10.91 -4.13 28.64
N TRP A 81 -11.14 -3.39 27.56
CA TRP A 81 -11.77 -2.06 27.57
C TRP A 81 -10.96 -0.97 28.28
N ASP A 82 -9.65 -1.19 28.51
CA ASP A 82 -8.77 -0.17 29.07
C ASP A 82 -8.37 0.86 27.99
N PRO A 83 -8.74 2.15 28.14
CA PRO A 83 -8.41 3.18 27.16
C PRO A 83 -6.91 3.51 27.07
N ILE A 84 -6.14 3.32 28.14
CA ILE A 84 -4.69 3.54 28.17
C ILE A 84 -4.01 2.44 27.37
N GLU A 85 -4.36 1.19 27.64
CA GLU A 85 -3.81 0.03 26.93
C GLU A 85 -4.23 0.02 25.45
N PHE A 86 -5.46 0.45 25.14
CA PHE A 86 -5.91 0.60 23.76
C PHE A 86 -5.02 1.57 22.97
N VAL A 87 -4.71 2.74 23.52
CA VAL A 87 -3.84 3.72 22.85
C VAL A 87 -2.38 3.24 22.81
N ARG A 88 -1.87 2.66 23.90
CA ARG A 88 -0.49 2.16 24.00
C ARG A 88 -0.22 1.04 22.99
N GLN A 89 -1.17 0.13 22.83
CA GLN A 89 -1.02 -1.07 22.01
C GLN A 89 -1.65 -0.95 20.62
N LEU A 90 -2.31 0.17 20.27
CA LEU A 90 -3.06 0.34 19.01
C LEU A 90 -2.34 -0.21 17.76
N PRO A 91 -1.02 -0.03 17.57
CA PRO A 91 -0.32 -0.60 16.41
C PRO A 91 -0.35 -2.14 16.33
N TRP A 92 -0.42 -2.84 17.46
CA TRP A 92 -0.41 -4.29 17.57
C TRP A 92 -1.81 -4.93 17.65
N LEU A 93 -2.85 -4.13 17.91
CA LEU A 93 -4.21 -4.67 18.02
C LEU A 93 -4.73 -5.13 16.66
N ALA A 94 -5.59 -6.15 16.69
CA ALA A 94 -6.08 -6.82 15.51
C ALA A 94 -7.56 -7.20 15.64
N LEU A 95 -8.24 -7.27 14.50
CA LEU A 95 -9.39 -8.14 14.28
C LEU A 95 -8.96 -9.21 13.27
N GLU A 96 -8.84 -10.45 13.76
CA GLU A 96 -8.33 -11.60 13.01
C GLU A 96 -9.41 -12.27 12.14
N PRO A 97 -9.05 -12.85 10.97
CA PRO A 97 -9.97 -13.66 10.18
C PRO A 97 -10.40 -14.93 10.91
N PRO A 98 -11.48 -15.60 10.45
CA PRO A 98 -11.86 -16.91 10.96
C PRO A 98 -10.72 -17.92 10.89
N PRO A 99 -10.56 -18.80 11.90
CA PRO A 99 -9.51 -19.79 11.90
C PRO A 99 -9.76 -20.88 10.83
N PRO A 100 -8.74 -21.65 10.40
CA PRO A 100 -8.85 -22.59 9.28
C PRO A 100 -9.98 -23.62 9.43
N GLU A 101 -10.30 -24.04 10.65
CA GLU A 101 -11.36 -25.03 10.95
C GLU A 101 -12.75 -24.54 10.53
N GLN A 102 -12.94 -23.22 10.41
CA GLN A 102 -14.20 -22.64 9.94
C GLN A 102 -14.34 -22.71 8.41
N GLY A 103 -13.27 -23.01 7.66
CA GLY A 103 -13.29 -23.06 6.20
C GLY A 103 -13.90 -21.79 5.58
N LEU A 104 -14.95 -21.96 4.76
CA LEU A 104 -15.75 -20.88 4.19
C LEU A 104 -17.11 -20.69 4.88
N ASN A 105 -17.25 -21.07 6.15
CA ASN A 105 -18.46 -20.79 6.91
C ASN A 105 -18.76 -19.28 6.86
N ILE A 106 -19.96 -18.92 6.37
CA ILE A 106 -20.39 -17.52 6.22
C ILE A 106 -20.92 -16.92 7.52
N LEU A 107 -21.23 -17.76 8.51
CA LEU A 107 -21.70 -17.38 9.84
C LEU A 107 -20.91 -18.17 10.91
N PRO A 108 -19.58 -18.00 11.00
CA PRO A 108 -18.82 -18.57 12.10
C PRO A 108 -19.21 -17.87 13.41
N PRO A 109 -18.96 -18.50 14.57
CA PRO A 109 -19.18 -17.87 15.86
C PRO A 109 -18.53 -16.48 15.92
N LEU A 110 -19.18 -15.52 16.58
CA LEU A 110 -18.72 -14.12 16.61
C LEU A 110 -17.29 -14.00 17.16
N ASN A 111 -16.97 -14.77 18.19
CA ASN A 111 -15.64 -14.86 18.82
C ASN A 111 -14.64 -15.75 18.06
N GLN A 112 -15.01 -16.28 16.88
CA GLN A 112 -14.17 -17.10 16.01
C GLN A 112 -14.15 -16.52 14.57
N GLY A 113 -13.98 -15.20 14.47
CA GLY A 113 -13.86 -14.49 13.19
C GLY A 113 -15.19 -14.02 12.57
N GLY A 114 -16.34 -14.24 13.22
CA GLY A 114 -17.62 -13.71 12.74
C GLY A 114 -17.64 -12.17 12.66
N TRP A 115 -16.99 -11.48 13.59
CA TRP A 115 -16.80 -10.03 13.53
C TRP A 115 -15.98 -9.59 12.31
N TRP A 116 -14.94 -10.34 11.95
CA TRP A 116 -14.10 -10.04 10.79
C TRP A 116 -14.89 -10.13 9.49
N LEU A 117 -15.71 -11.18 9.32
CA LEU A 117 -16.56 -11.32 8.13
C LEU A 117 -17.58 -10.19 8.01
N MET A 118 -18.20 -9.78 9.11
CA MET A 118 -19.12 -8.63 9.11
C MET A 118 -18.39 -7.33 8.77
N ALA A 119 -17.23 -7.08 9.38
CA ALA A 119 -16.41 -5.91 9.06
C ALA A 119 -16.01 -5.89 7.57
N GLY A 120 -15.54 -7.02 7.03
CA GLY A 120 -15.20 -7.19 5.62
C GLY A 120 -16.38 -6.96 4.68
N PHE A 121 -17.57 -7.46 5.03
CA PHE A 121 -18.80 -7.22 4.26
C PHE A 121 -19.19 -5.74 4.22
N PHE A 122 -19.25 -5.08 5.38
CA PHE A 122 -19.61 -3.67 5.47
C PHE A 122 -18.55 -2.76 4.82
N LEU A 123 -17.26 -3.08 4.97
CA LEU A 123 -16.17 -2.35 4.34
C LEU A 123 -16.21 -2.49 2.81
N THR A 124 -16.39 -3.71 2.30
CA THR A 124 -16.52 -3.97 0.86
C THR A 124 -17.72 -3.22 0.27
N THR A 125 -18.86 -3.25 0.95
CA THR A 125 -20.06 -2.51 0.56
C THR A 125 -19.81 -1.01 0.55
N SER A 126 -19.13 -0.47 1.57
CA SER A 126 -18.75 0.94 1.65
C SER A 126 -17.90 1.37 0.45
N ILE A 127 -16.88 0.59 0.11
CA ILE A 127 -15.95 0.85 -1.00
C ILE A 127 -16.68 0.82 -2.35
N ILE A 128 -17.51 -0.19 -2.60
CA ILE A 128 -18.30 -0.29 -3.84
C ILE A 128 -19.28 0.88 -3.98
N LEU A 129 -19.96 1.27 -2.90
CA LEU A 129 -20.84 2.43 -2.91
C LEU A 129 -20.06 3.74 -3.17
N PHE A 130 -18.83 3.86 -2.65
CA PHE A 130 -17.95 4.99 -2.93
C PHE A 130 -17.48 5.00 -4.40
N TRP A 131 -17.28 3.83 -5.00
CA TRP A 131 -16.98 3.70 -6.42
C TRP A 131 -18.16 4.17 -7.28
N ILE A 132 -19.39 3.71 -6.98
CA ILE A 132 -20.62 4.15 -7.65
C ILE A 132 -20.78 5.66 -7.51
N ARG A 133 -20.53 6.21 -6.32
CA ARG A 133 -20.51 7.66 -6.10
C ARG A 133 -19.53 8.36 -7.03
N THR A 134 -18.29 7.89 -7.11
CA THR A 134 -17.23 8.48 -7.95
C THR A 134 -17.62 8.45 -9.44
N TYR A 135 -18.12 7.31 -9.91
CA TYR A 135 -18.64 7.15 -11.27
C TYR A 135 -19.79 8.12 -11.58
N ASN A 136 -20.81 8.14 -10.73
CA ASN A 136 -21.99 8.99 -10.93
C ASN A 136 -21.64 10.47 -10.89
N ARG A 137 -20.69 10.90 -10.05
CA ARG A 137 -20.26 12.30 -10.02
C ARG A 137 -19.56 12.72 -11.31
N ALA A 138 -18.71 11.87 -11.89
CA ALA A 138 -18.12 12.15 -13.19
C ALA A 138 -19.19 12.28 -14.27
N ARG A 139 -20.16 11.35 -14.31
CA ARG A 139 -21.26 11.37 -15.29
C ARG A 139 -22.17 12.60 -15.14
N SER A 140 -22.55 12.97 -13.92
CA SER A 140 -23.36 14.16 -13.67
C SER A 140 -22.69 15.47 -14.11
N LEU A 141 -21.36 15.49 -14.18
CA LEU A 141 -20.58 16.64 -14.64
C LEU A 141 -20.21 16.56 -16.13
N GLY A 142 -20.66 15.53 -16.86
CA GLY A 142 -20.31 15.33 -18.27
C GLY A 142 -18.83 14.95 -18.50
N LEU A 143 -18.15 14.44 -17.47
CA LEU A 143 -16.73 14.07 -17.53
C LEU A 143 -16.54 12.60 -17.93
N GLY A 144 -15.34 12.26 -18.40
CA GLY A 144 -14.90 10.87 -18.57
C GLY A 144 -14.74 10.15 -17.22
N THR A 145 -14.93 8.83 -17.21
CA THR A 145 -14.97 8.01 -15.97
C THR A 145 -13.61 7.40 -15.60
N HIS A 146 -12.50 7.99 -16.07
CA HIS A 146 -11.13 7.48 -15.88
C HIS A 146 -10.76 7.25 -14.39
N VAL A 147 -11.17 8.14 -13.48
CA VAL A 147 -10.90 7.98 -12.05
C VAL A 147 -11.65 6.79 -11.46
N ALA A 148 -12.91 6.57 -11.87
CA ALA A 148 -13.68 5.41 -11.43
C ALA A 148 -13.04 4.10 -11.93
N TRP A 149 -12.52 4.07 -13.16
CA TRP A 149 -11.82 2.89 -13.68
C TRP A 149 -10.49 2.61 -12.99
N ALA A 150 -9.73 3.65 -12.63
CA ALA A 150 -8.53 3.46 -11.80
C ALA A 150 -8.89 2.94 -10.41
N PHE A 151 -9.94 3.49 -9.80
CA PHE A 151 -10.42 3.01 -8.50
C PHE A 151 -10.91 1.55 -8.57
N ALA A 152 -11.55 1.13 -9.67
CA ALA A 152 -11.94 -0.27 -9.88
C ALA A 152 -10.73 -1.23 -9.87
N SER A 153 -9.58 -0.81 -10.41
CA SER A 153 -8.35 -1.61 -10.36
C SER A 153 -7.79 -1.76 -8.93
N ALA A 154 -7.90 -0.73 -8.10
CA ALA A 154 -7.54 -0.84 -6.69
C ALA A 154 -8.52 -1.73 -5.91
N ILE A 155 -9.82 -1.63 -6.20
CA ILE A 155 -10.86 -2.51 -5.64
C ILE A 155 -10.61 -3.96 -6.05
N TRP A 156 -10.15 -4.21 -7.28
CA TRP A 156 -9.74 -5.54 -7.73
C TRP A 156 -8.68 -6.15 -6.82
N LEU A 157 -7.57 -5.46 -6.57
CA LEU A 157 -6.53 -5.96 -5.65
C LEU A 157 -7.08 -6.22 -4.24
N TYR A 158 -7.86 -5.27 -3.71
CA TYR A 158 -8.52 -5.41 -2.40
C TYR A 158 -9.40 -6.66 -2.33
N LEU A 159 -10.25 -6.89 -3.32
CA LEU A 159 -11.14 -8.05 -3.37
C LEU A 159 -10.35 -9.35 -3.55
N VAL A 160 -9.27 -9.35 -4.33
CA VAL A 160 -8.42 -10.54 -4.46
C VAL A 160 -7.81 -10.93 -3.12
N LEU A 161 -7.27 -9.98 -2.37
CA LEU A 161 -6.64 -10.20 -1.06
C LEU A 161 -7.63 -10.73 -0.02
N GLY A 162 -8.79 -10.08 0.12
CA GLY A 162 -9.69 -10.30 1.24
C GLY A 162 -10.91 -11.19 0.95
N PHE A 163 -11.16 -11.56 -0.32
CA PHE A 163 -12.40 -12.24 -0.70
C PHE A 163 -12.21 -13.33 -1.76
N ILE A 164 -11.73 -12.97 -2.95
CA ILE A 164 -11.67 -13.89 -4.11
C ILE A 164 -10.65 -15.01 -3.87
N ARG A 165 -9.40 -14.69 -3.50
CA ARG A 165 -8.39 -15.73 -3.23
C ARG A 165 -8.79 -16.61 -2.04
N PRO A 166 -9.21 -16.07 -0.87
CA PRO A 166 -9.71 -16.90 0.23
C PRO A 166 -10.79 -17.91 -0.18
N ILE A 167 -11.75 -17.51 -1.02
CA ILE A 167 -12.76 -18.43 -1.58
C ILE A 167 -12.13 -19.53 -2.42
N LEU A 168 -11.17 -19.19 -3.30
CA LEU A 168 -10.48 -20.17 -4.15
C LEU A 168 -9.60 -21.14 -3.34
N MET A 169 -9.02 -20.66 -2.23
CA MET A 169 -8.26 -21.48 -1.29
C MET A 169 -9.13 -22.30 -0.34
N GLY A 170 -10.45 -22.05 -0.31
CA GLY A 170 -11.38 -22.79 0.54
C GLY A 170 -11.36 -22.40 2.02
N SER A 171 -10.75 -21.26 2.40
CA SER A 171 -10.67 -20.83 3.79
C SER A 171 -10.61 -19.31 3.95
N TRP A 172 -11.38 -18.76 4.89
CA TRP A 172 -11.29 -17.34 5.25
C TRP A 172 -9.98 -16.99 5.99
N SER A 173 -9.30 -17.97 6.59
CA SER A 173 -8.03 -17.76 7.30
C SER A 173 -6.90 -17.23 6.41
N GLU A 174 -7.06 -17.38 5.09
CA GLU A 174 -6.15 -16.88 4.06
C GLU A 174 -6.26 -15.36 3.82
N ALA A 175 -7.31 -14.73 4.34
CA ALA A 175 -7.56 -13.31 4.16
C ALA A 175 -6.73 -12.45 5.11
N VAL A 176 -6.65 -11.15 4.80
CA VAL A 176 -5.84 -10.18 5.56
C VAL A 176 -6.54 -9.81 6.88
N PRO A 177 -5.85 -9.81 8.04
CA PRO A 177 -6.40 -9.29 9.29
C PRO A 177 -6.52 -7.75 9.27
N PHE A 178 -7.44 -7.20 10.06
CA PHE A 178 -7.55 -5.75 10.23
C PHE A 178 -6.71 -5.32 11.43
N GLY A 179 -5.54 -4.73 11.18
CA GLY A 179 -4.63 -4.21 12.21
C GLY A 179 -3.38 -3.59 11.57
N ILE A 180 -2.67 -2.69 12.29
CA ILE A 180 -1.51 -1.98 11.71
C ILE A 180 -0.32 -2.93 11.53
N PHE A 181 0.23 -3.52 12.57
CA PHE A 181 1.28 -4.55 12.43
C PHE A 181 0.73 -5.90 11.95
N PRO A 182 -0.45 -6.37 12.38
CA PRO A 182 -1.01 -7.64 11.90
C PRO A 182 -1.14 -7.76 10.37
N HIS A 183 -1.54 -6.71 9.64
CA HIS A 183 -1.59 -6.79 8.17
C HIS A 183 -0.19 -6.79 7.51
N LEU A 184 0.83 -6.22 8.18
CA LEU A 184 2.22 -6.32 7.74
C LEU A 184 2.77 -7.73 7.99
N ASP A 185 2.45 -8.32 9.14
CA ASP A 185 2.80 -9.69 9.47
C ASP A 185 2.19 -10.66 8.45
N TRP A 186 0.92 -10.47 8.08
CA TRP A 186 0.29 -11.21 6.99
C TRP A 186 1.06 -11.06 5.67
N THR A 187 1.50 -9.85 5.33
CA THR A 187 2.24 -9.60 4.08
C THR A 187 3.59 -10.35 4.08
N GLY A 188 4.30 -10.34 5.21
CA GLY A 188 5.54 -11.09 5.38
C GLY A 188 5.33 -12.61 5.35
N ALA A 189 4.36 -13.10 6.12
CA ALA A 189 4.00 -14.51 6.20
C ALA A 189 3.57 -15.06 4.84
N PHE A 190 2.74 -14.33 4.09
CA PHE A 190 2.31 -14.72 2.75
C PHE A 190 3.49 -14.96 1.81
N SER A 191 4.50 -14.08 1.85
CA SER A 191 5.72 -14.25 1.04
C SER A 191 6.50 -15.50 1.44
N ILE A 192 6.62 -15.76 2.75
CA ILE A 192 7.33 -16.95 3.27
C ILE A 192 6.60 -18.23 2.87
N THR A 193 5.29 -18.29 3.11
CA THR A 193 4.44 -19.46 2.84
C THR A 193 4.51 -19.90 1.38
N TYR A 194 4.51 -18.94 0.44
CA TYR A 194 4.50 -19.25 -0.99
C TYR A 194 5.85 -19.11 -1.69
N GLY A 195 6.94 -19.30 -0.94
CA GLY A 195 8.27 -19.46 -1.52
C GLY A 195 8.82 -18.19 -2.16
N ASN A 196 8.79 -17.10 -1.41
CA ASN A 196 9.36 -15.79 -1.73
C ASN A 196 8.73 -15.09 -2.95
N LEU A 197 7.90 -14.08 -2.66
CA LEU A 197 7.19 -13.28 -3.66
C LEU A 197 8.11 -12.50 -4.62
N PHE A 198 9.41 -12.32 -4.33
CA PHE A 198 10.32 -11.69 -5.29
C PHE A 198 10.44 -12.47 -6.60
N TYR A 199 10.14 -13.77 -6.59
CA TYR A 199 10.15 -14.62 -7.79
C TYR A 199 8.79 -14.68 -8.51
N ASN A 200 7.76 -14.03 -7.97
CA ASN A 200 6.49 -13.88 -8.67
C ASN A 200 6.61 -12.77 -9.74
N PRO A 201 6.45 -13.08 -11.04
CA PRO A 201 6.63 -12.10 -12.11
C PRO A 201 5.59 -10.96 -12.05
N PHE A 202 4.37 -11.23 -11.58
CA PHE A 202 3.35 -10.19 -11.42
C PHE A 202 3.61 -9.29 -10.22
N HIS A 203 4.24 -9.82 -9.16
CA HIS A 203 4.72 -9.00 -8.05
C HIS A 203 5.84 -8.05 -8.52
N ALA A 204 6.80 -8.54 -9.30
CA ALA A 204 7.85 -7.73 -9.90
C ALA A 204 7.28 -6.64 -10.83
N LEU A 205 6.28 -6.97 -11.67
CA LEU A 205 5.58 -5.98 -12.49
C LEU A 205 4.87 -4.93 -11.63
N SER A 206 4.20 -5.33 -10.55
CA SER A 206 3.54 -4.41 -9.63
C SER A 206 4.54 -3.43 -9.01
N ILE A 207 5.72 -3.90 -8.59
CA ILE A 207 6.83 -3.06 -8.12
C ILE A 207 7.31 -2.10 -9.21
N ALA A 208 7.53 -2.59 -10.44
CA ALA A 208 7.97 -1.76 -11.56
C ALA A 208 6.97 -0.63 -11.86
N PHE A 209 5.67 -0.92 -11.79
CA PHE A 209 4.63 0.09 -11.96
C PHE A 209 4.52 1.02 -10.76
N LEU A 210 4.71 0.55 -9.54
CA LEU A 210 4.77 1.40 -8.33
C LEU A 210 5.92 2.40 -8.41
N TYR A 211 7.13 1.92 -8.69
CA TYR A 211 8.33 2.76 -8.86
C TYR A 211 8.17 3.68 -10.07
N GLY A 212 7.61 3.17 -11.17
CA GLY A 212 7.31 3.94 -12.35
C GLY A 212 6.26 5.04 -12.09
N SER A 213 5.26 4.81 -11.24
CA SER A 213 4.31 5.85 -10.82
C SER A 213 5.01 6.96 -10.04
N ALA A 214 5.89 6.62 -9.09
CA ALA A 214 6.68 7.62 -8.36
C ALA A 214 7.60 8.41 -9.31
N LEU A 215 8.30 7.72 -10.20
CA LEU A 215 9.17 8.31 -11.21
C LEU A 215 8.39 9.27 -12.13
N LEU A 216 7.29 8.81 -12.72
CA LEU A 216 6.48 9.61 -13.64
C LEU A 216 5.85 10.81 -12.94
N PHE A 217 5.35 10.66 -11.71
CA PHE A 217 4.81 11.79 -10.96
C PHE A 217 5.90 12.81 -10.62
N ALA A 218 7.07 12.36 -10.18
CA ALA A 218 8.20 13.24 -9.91
C ALA A 218 8.64 14.02 -11.17
N MET A 219 8.80 13.30 -12.29
CA MET A 219 9.14 13.89 -13.59
C MET A 219 8.08 14.91 -14.03
N HIS A 220 6.80 14.52 -14.00
CA HIS A 220 5.69 15.34 -14.46
C HIS A 220 5.47 16.56 -13.56
N GLY A 221 5.37 16.37 -12.25
CA GLY A 221 5.20 17.45 -11.29
C GLY A 221 6.35 18.47 -11.34
N ALA A 222 7.59 17.99 -11.41
CA ALA A 222 8.75 18.87 -11.59
C ALA A 222 8.71 19.62 -12.93
N THR A 223 8.27 18.96 -14.02
CA THR A 223 8.11 19.61 -15.33
C THR A 223 7.09 20.73 -15.26
N VAL A 224 5.89 20.46 -14.73
CA VAL A 224 4.81 21.46 -14.60
C VAL A 224 5.27 22.64 -13.75
N LEU A 225 5.95 22.40 -12.62
CA LEU A 225 6.52 23.48 -11.80
C LEU A 225 7.59 24.27 -12.55
N ALA A 226 8.48 23.62 -13.29
CA ALA A 226 9.54 24.27 -14.06
C ALA A 226 9.00 25.16 -15.19
N VAL A 227 7.83 24.82 -15.74
CA VAL A 227 7.14 25.61 -16.78
C VAL A 227 5.99 26.46 -16.23
N SER A 228 5.81 26.54 -14.92
CA SER A 228 4.71 27.28 -14.27
C SER A 228 4.74 28.79 -14.55
N ARG A 229 5.94 29.37 -14.77
CA ARG A 229 6.08 30.76 -15.24
C ARG A 229 5.44 31.04 -16.61
N TYR A 230 5.09 29.99 -17.35
CA TYR A 230 4.39 30.04 -18.63
C TYR A 230 2.93 29.54 -18.52
N GLY A 231 2.42 29.32 -17.30
CA GLY A 231 1.07 28.80 -17.06
C GLY A 231 0.91 27.31 -17.35
N GLY A 232 1.97 26.51 -17.16
CA GLY A 232 1.96 25.07 -17.45
C GLY A 232 0.96 24.26 -16.60
N GLU A 233 0.57 24.75 -15.43
CA GLU A 233 -0.45 24.14 -14.57
C GLU A 233 -1.88 24.21 -15.15
N ARG A 234 -2.10 25.04 -16.18
CA ARG A 234 -3.38 25.18 -16.91
C ARG A 234 -3.46 24.16 -18.04
N GLU A 235 -3.43 22.89 -17.67
CA GLU A 235 -3.17 21.79 -18.59
C GLU A 235 -4.28 21.56 -19.62
N ILE A 236 -5.54 21.81 -19.27
CA ILE A 236 -6.67 21.67 -20.22
C ILE A 236 -6.44 22.59 -21.43
N GLU A 237 -6.10 23.86 -21.17
CA GLU A 237 -5.84 24.81 -22.25
C GLU A 237 -4.59 24.42 -23.05
N GLN A 238 -3.53 23.94 -22.38
CA GLN A 238 -2.30 23.47 -23.06
C GLN A 238 -2.51 22.22 -23.92
N ILE A 239 -3.51 21.40 -23.59
CA ILE A 239 -3.92 20.25 -24.39
C ILE A 239 -4.66 20.70 -25.64
N THR A 240 -5.61 21.62 -25.51
CA THR A 240 -6.45 22.07 -26.63
C THR A 240 -5.75 23.07 -27.55
N ASP A 241 -4.90 23.92 -26.99
CA ASP A 241 -4.14 24.96 -27.70
C ASP A 241 -2.72 25.02 -27.14
N ARG A 242 -1.80 24.36 -27.84
CA ARG A 242 -0.45 24.10 -27.33
C ARG A 242 0.34 25.41 -27.17
N GLY A 243 0.64 25.77 -25.93
CA GLY A 243 1.49 26.92 -25.59
C GLY A 243 2.96 26.58 -25.38
N THR A 244 3.78 27.63 -25.20
CA THR A 244 5.23 27.48 -25.00
C THR A 244 5.60 26.67 -23.75
N ALA A 245 4.69 26.55 -22.76
CA ALA A 245 4.91 25.77 -21.55
C ALA A 245 5.19 24.30 -21.90
N PHE A 246 4.25 23.63 -22.59
CA PHE A 246 4.42 22.23 -22.97
C PHE A 246 5.24 22.01 -24.23
N GLU A 247 5.49 23.03 -25.06
CA GLU A 247 6.57 22.94 -26.06
C GLU A 247 7.94 22.79 -25.39
N ARG A 248 8.23 23.61 -24.37
CA ARG A 248 9.49 23.52 -23.60
C ARG A 248 9.56 22.24 -22.78
N GLY A 249 8.46 21.84 -22.14
CA GLY A 249 8.38 20.57 -21.41
C GLY A 249 8.65 19.37 -22.31
N ALA A 250 8.03 19.33 -23.49
CA ALA A 250 8.27 18.29 -24.49
C ALA A 250 9.72 18.29 -25.00
N LEU A 251 10.28 19.46 -25.34
CA LEU A 251 11.66 19.57 -25.82
C LEU A 251 12.68 19.17 -24.76
N PHE A 252 12.47 19.54 -23.49
CA PHE A 252 13.31 19.12 -22.38
C PHE A 252 13.45 17.59 -22.34
N TRP A 253 12.33 16.87 -22.37
CA TRP A 253 12.34 15.41 -22.36
C TRP A 253 12.91 14.82 -23.65
N ARG A 254 12.55 15.39 -24.81
CA ARG A 254 13.08 14.94 -26.11
C ARG A 254 14.61 15.03 -26.16
N TRP A 255 15.18 16.11 -25.65
CA TRP A 255 16.63 16.30 -25.61
C TRP A 255 17.31 15.47 -24.51
N THR A 256 16.59 15.13 -23.43
CA THR A 256 17.12 14.32 -22.33
C THR A 256 17.15 12.83 -22.64
N MET A 257 16.07 12.27 -23.20
CA MET A 257 15.90 10.82 -23.37
C MET A 257 15.51 10.40 -24.81
N GLY A 258 15.59 11.31 -25.78
CA GLY A 258 15.40 11.00 -27.20
C GLY A 258 13.95 10.94 -27.69
N PHE A 259 12.96 10.93 -26.78
CA PHE A 259 11.54 10.98 -27.06
C PHE A 259 10.78 11.82 -26.02
N ASN A 260 9.52 12.15 -26.28
CA ASN A 260 8.69 12.93 -25.36
C ASN A 260 7.20 12.56 -25.49
N ALA A 261 6.45 12.84 -24.42
CA ALA A 261 4.99 12.84 -24.42
C ALA A 261 4.42 14.22 -24.82
N THR A 262 3.11 14.33 -24.94
CA THR A 262 2.36 15.60 -25.03
C THR A 262 1.77 15.96 -23.67
N ALA A 263 1.19 17.17 -23.57
CA ALA A 263 0.46 17.60 -22.38
C ALA A 263 -0.70 16.66 -22.01
N GLU A 264 -1.32 15.97 -22.98
CA GLU A 264 -2.39 15.01 -22.70
C GLU A 264 -1.86 13.59 -22.47
N SER A 265 -0.89 13.16 -23.28
CA SER A 265 -0.47 11.76 -23.26
C SER A 265 0.33 11.41 -22.01
N ILE A 266 1.01 12.38 -21.37
CA ILE A 266 1.71 12.13 -20.10
C ILE A 266 0.74 11.68 -18.99
N HIS A 267 -0.48 12.23 -18.93
CA HIS A 267 -1.49 11.79 -17.97
C HIS A 267 -2.02 10.39 -18.30
N ARG A 268 -2.02 9.99 -19.58
CA ARG A 268 -2.34 8.61 -19.99
C ARG A 268 -1.27 7.64 -19.51
N TRP A 269 0.01 8.00 -19.67
CA TRP A 269 1.13 7.22 -19.13
C TRP A 269 1.02 7.06 -17.60
N ALA A 270 0.86 8.17 -16.88
CA ALA A 270 0.71 8.14 -15.43
C ALA A 270 -0.50 7.31 -14.97
N TRP A 271 -1.65 7.47 -15.64
CA TRP A 271 -2.86 6.71 -15.35
C TRP A 271 -2.67 5.22 -15.54
N TRP A 272 -2.07 4.79 -16.67
CA TRP A 272 -1.82 3.37 -16.92
C TRP A 272 -0.82 2.77 -15.94
N PHE A 273 0.25 3.48 -15.58
CA PHE A 273 1.20 2.99 -14.58
C PHE A 273 0.52 2.78 -13.21
N ALA A 274 -0.30 3.74 -12.76
CA ALA A 274 -1.03 3.60 -11.51
C ALA A 274 -2.01 2.41 -11.53
N VAL A 275 -2.75 2.23 -12.64
CA VAL A 275 -3.69 1.11 -12.82
C VAL A 275 -2.99 -0.24 -12.89
N LEU A 276 -1.89 -0.32 -13.64
CA LEU A 276 -1.16 -1.57 -13.83
C LEU A 276 -0.50 -2.04 -12.53
N CYS A 277 -0.14 -1.13 -11.62
CA CYS A 277 0.35 -1.46 -10.28
C CYS A 277 -0.63 -2.38 -9.53
N THR A 278 -1.89 -1.95 -9.38
CA THR A 278 -2.90 -2.72 -8.64
C THR A 278 -3.43 -3.90 -9.45
N LEU A 279 -3.53 -3.77 -10.78
CA LEU A 279 -3.99 -4.85 -11.64
C LEU A 279 -3.04 -6.06 -11.60
N THR A 280 -1.75 -5.83 -11.84
CA THR A 280 -0.73 -6.90 -11.80
C THR A 280 -0.55 -7.45 -10.40
N GLY A 281 -0.58 -6.58 -9.36
CA GLY A 281 -0.56 -7.03 -7.97
C GLY A 281 -1.70 -8.03 -7.68
N GLY A 282 -2.92 -7.72 -8.11
CA GLY A 282 -4.06 -8.62 -7.92
C GLY A 282 -3.93 -9.93 -8.71
N ILE A 283 -3.38 -9.91 -9.93
CA ILE A 283 -3.09 -11.14 -10.68
C ILE A 283 -2.07 -12.01 -9.94
N GLY A 284 -0.99 -11.39 -9.43
CA GLY A 284 0.06 -12.11 -8.70
C GLY A 284 -0.46 -12.79 -7.44
N ILE A 285 -1.28 -12.10 -6.64
CA ILE A 285 -1.92 -12.68 -5.46
C ILE A 285 -2.89 -13.79 -5.87
N LEU A 286 -3.73 -13.56 -6.88
CA LEU A 286 -4.72 -14.54 -7.32
C LEU A 286 -4.10 -15.89 -7.66
N LEU A 287 -2.97 -15.90 -8.37
CA LEU A 287 -2.26 -17.13 -8.78
C LEU A 287 -1.52 -17.82 -7.62
N THR A 288 -1.25 -17.10 -6.53
CA THR A 288 -0.46 -17.61 -5.40
C THR A 288 -1.31 -18.54 -4.52
N GLY A 289 -0.92 -19.81 -4.44
CA GLY A 289 -1.65 -20.89 -3.77
C GLY A 289 -2.79 -21.51 -4.61
N THR A 290 -3.26 -20.83 -5.66
CA THR A 290 -4.30 -21.39 -6.56
C THR A 290 -3.69 -22.07 -7.79
N ALA A 291 -2.55 -21.57 -8.27
CA ALA A 291 -1.84 -22.07 -9.44
C ALA A 291 -0.35 -22.33 -9.16
N VAL A 292 0.25 -21.56 -8.24
CA VAL A 292 1.67 -21.69 -7.87
C VAL A 292 1.80 -21.68 -6.35
N ASP A 293 2.35 -22.76 -5.80
CA ASP A 293 2.56 -22.93 -4.35
C ASP A 293 3.94 -22.47 -3.88
N ASN A 294 4.92 -22.35 -4.80
CA ASN A 294 6.26 -21.89 -4.48
C ASN A 294 6.87 -21.12 -5.67
N TRP A 295 6.97 -19.79 -5.52
CA TRP A 295 7.46 -18.92 -6.60
C TRP A 295 8.94 -19.08 -6.91
N TYR A 296 9.77 -19.37 -5.91
CA TYR A 296 11.20 -19.66 -6.14
C TYR A 296 11.38 -20.93 -6.98
N LEU A 297 10.71 -22.02 -6.64
CA LEU A 297 10.79 -23.26 -7.42
C LEU A 297 10.21 -23.07 -8.83
N TRP A 298 9.13 -22.31 -8.97
CA TRP A 298 8.60 -21.92 -10.27
C TRP A 298 9.65 -21.16 -11.10
N ALA A 299 10.43 -20.27 -10.47
CA ALA A 299 11.51 -19.54 -11.14
C ALA A 299 12.71 -20.41 -11.54
N VAL A 300 13.02 -21.44 -10.74
CA VAL A 300 14.03 -22.46 -11.07
C VAL A 300 13.57 -23.24 -12.30
N GLU A 301 12.32 -23.73 -12.31
CA GLU A 301 11.74 -24.46 -13.44
C GLU A 301 11.76 -23.65 -14.74
N HIS A 302 11.51 -22.34 -14.65
CA HIS A 302 11.48 -21.42 -15.78
C HIS A 302 12.83 -20.72 -16.05
N ASN A 303 13.92 -21.17 -15.42
CA ASN A 303 15.30 -20.76 -15.70
C ASN A 303 15.60 -19.26 -15.55
N PHE A 304 14.99 -18.58 -14.57
CA PHE A 304 15.35 -17.19 -14.24
C PHE A 304 15.74 -16.98 -12.76
N ALA A 305 15.73 -18.04 -11.95
CA ALA A 305 16.36 -18.00 -10.64
C ALA A 305 17.90 -17.95 -10.80
N PRO A 306 18.60 -17.00 -10.18
CA PRO A 306 20.05 -16.91 -10.27
C PRO A 306 20.72 -18.06 -9.49
N GLY A 307 21.74 -18.66 -10.10
CA GLY A 307 22.68 -19.56 -9.42
C GLY A 307 23.84 -18.77 -8.82
N TYR A 308 24.21 -19.09 -7.59
CA TYR A 308 25.37 -18.49 -6.92
C TYR A 308 26.41 -19.56 -6.63
N ASP A 309 27.70 -19.21 -6.75
CA ASP A 309 28.79 -20.09 -6.33
C ASP A 309 28.69 -20.29 -4.79
N THR A 310 28.72 -21.56 -4.36
CA THR A 310 28.53 -21.95 -2.96
C THR A 310 29.75 -21.67 -2.08
N SER A 311 30.83 -21.14 -2.67
CA SER A 311 32.08 -20.75 -2.01
C SER A 311 31.92 -19.66 -0.93
N ALA A 312 30.75 -19.04 -0.81
CA ALA A 312 30.40 -18.03 0.21
C ALA A 312 29.24 -18.46 1.13
N THR A 313 29.13 -19.73 1.49
CA THR A 313 28.31 -20.16 2.63
C THR A 313 28.96 -19.73 3.95
N TYR A 314 29.03 -18.42 4.22
CA TYR A 314 29.11 -17.94 5.59
C TYR A 314 27.72 -18.13 6.21
N VAL A 315 27.45 -19.35 6.66
CA VAL A 315 26.63 -19.52 7.85
C VAL A 315 27.61 -19.16 8.96
N GLY A 316 27.53 -17.94 9.49
CA GLY A 316 28.27 -17.64 10.71
C GLY A 316 28.02 -18.73 11.74
N PRO A 317 28.95 -18.98 12.69
CA PRO A 317 28.67 -19.93 13.76
C PRO A 317 27.27 -19.59 14.30
N PRO A 318 26.35 -20.58 14.40
CA PRO A 318 25.06 -20.34 15.01
C PRO A 318 25.32 -19.58 16.29
N LEU A 319 24.59 -18.47 16.53
CA LEU A 319 24.63 -17.87 17.85
C LEU A 319 24.43 -19.02 18.84
N PRO A 320 25.33 -19.20 19.83
CA PRO A 320 25.19 -20.30 20.77
C PRO A 320 23.78 -20.21 21.34
N VAL A 321 22.94 -21.18 20.98
CA VAL A 321 21.69 -21.40 21.66
C VAL A 321 22.15 -21.75 23.07
N GLN A 322 22.01 -20.80 24.00
CA GLN A 322 22.15 -21.15 25.41
C GLN A 322 21.24 -22.35 25.61
N ASP A 323 21.82 -23.44 26.11
CA ASP A 323 21.09 -24.62 26.56
C ASP A 323 20.22 -24.15 27.73
N GLN A 324 19.09 -23.51 27.40
CA GLN A 324 18.04 -23.26 28.35
C GLN A 324 17.52 -24.66 28.62
N GLY A 325 17.97 -25.23 29.74
CA GLY A 325 17.50 -26.51 30.24
C GLY A 325 15.98 -26.61 30.15
N PRO A 326 15.43 -27.84 30.21
CA PRO A 326 14.06 -28.15 29.80
C PRO A 326 13.10 -27.03 30.19
N LEU A 327 12.47 -26.43 29.16
CA LEU A 327 11.48 -25.39 29.33
C LEU A 327 10.49 -25.84 30.42
N PRO A 328 10.20 -24.99 31.42
CA PRO A 328 9.21 -25.33 32.42
C PRO A 328 7.90 -25.70 31.71
N PRO A 329 7.19 -26.74 32.17
CA PRO A 329 5.95 -27.16 31.54
C PRO A 329 4.98 -25.98 31.48
N LEU A 330 4.43 -25.74 30.28
CA LEU A 330 3.38 -24.74 30.09
C LEU A 330 2.25 -25.02 31.09
N PRO A 331 1.78 -24.01 31.84
CA PRO A 331 0.57 -24.13 32.64
C PRO A 331 -0.58 -24.63 31.76
N ALA A 332 -1.40 -25.54 32.29
CA ALA A 332 -2.46 -26.27 31.55
C ALA A 332 -3.63 -25.38 31.07
N ASP A 333 -3.51 -24.08 31.25
CA ASP A 333 -4.49 -23.02 31.03
C ASP A 333 -4.11 -22.08 29.87
N ALA A 334 -3.25 -22.55 28.95
CA ALA A 334 -2.91 -21.87 27.69
C ALA A 334 -4.05 -21.85 26.64
N ALA A 335 -5.26 -21.49 27.07
CA ALA A 335 -6.28 -20.95 26.21
C ALA A 335 -6.26 -19.41 26.33
N GLY A 336 -5.37 -18.76 25.57
CA GLY A 336 -5.59 -17.39 25.09
C GLY A 336 -5.75 -16.24 26.09
N SER A 337 -5.21 -16.30 27.31
CA SER A 337 -5.10 -15.09 28.16
C SER A 337 -3.65 -14.79 28.50
N LEU A 338 -3.18 -13.59 28.12
CA LEU A 338 -1.95 -13.03 28.68
C LEU A 338 -2.20 -12.79 30.18
N THR A 339 -1.40 -13.41 31.04
CA THR A 339 -1.43 -13.17 32.48
C THR A 339 -1.14 -11.69 32.76
N PRO A 340 -1.85 -11.04 33.69
CA PRO A 340 -1.63 -9.63 34.00
C PRO A 340 -0.26 -9.43 34.66
N VAL A 341 0.36 -8.28 34.38
CA VAL A 341 1.59 -7.81 35.04
C VAL A 341 1.32 -7.63 36.54
N PRO A 342 2.23 -8.03 37.45
CA PRO A 342 2.06 -7.81 38.88
C PRO A 342 1.84 -6.32 39.21
N GLU A 343 0.93 -6.03 40.14
CA GLU A 343 0.48 -4.68 40.53
C GLU A 343 1.58 -3.79 41.15
N ASP A 344 2.76 -4.33 41.39
CA ASP A 344 3.86 -3.72 42.14
C ASP A 344 4.78 -2.85 41.27
N GLY A 345 4.57 -2.79 39.95
CA GLY A 345 5.35 -1.94 39.05
C GLY A 345 6.84 -2.31 38.90
N ALA A 346 7.23 -3.52 39.33
CA ALA A 346 8.61 -4.00 39.19
C ALA A 346 8.89 -4.41 37.73
N ILE A 347 9.85 -3.72 37.10
CA ILE A 347 10.40 -4.07 35.79
C ILE A 347 11.07 -5.44 35.91
N ILE A 348 10.67 -6.40 35.08
CA ILE A 348 11.42 -7.66 34.89
C ILE A 348 12.82 -7.25 34.40
N PRO A 349 13.91 -7.54 35.15
CA PRO A 349 15.23 -7.10 34.75
C PRO A 349 15.60 -7.75 33.42
N THR A 350 15.90 -6.92 32.43
CA THR A 350 16.59 -7.38 31.21
C THR A 350 17.91 -8.04 31.62
N PRO A 351 18.25 -9.23 31.09
CA PRO A 351 19.56 -9.79 31.31
C PRO A 351 20.60 -8.82 30.74
N GLU A 352 21.55 -8.37 31.57
CA GLU A 352 22.72 -7.63 31.08
C GLU A 352 23.54 -8.54 30.17
N ALA A 353 23.42 -8.35 28.87
CA ALA A 353 24.32 -8.95 27.89
C ALA A 353 25.60 -8.09 27.82
N THR A 354 26.64 -8.50 28.55
CA THR A 354 27.99 -7.97 28.33
C THR A 354 28.54 -8.52 27.02
N ILE A 355 28.61 -7.68 25.98
CA ILE A 355 29.28 -8.00 24.71
C ILE A 355 30.79 -7.77 24.92
N PRO A 356 31.67 -8.76 24.63
CA PRO A 356 33.11 -8.52 24.63
C PRO A 356 33.47 -7.52 23.52
N GLU A 357 34.15 -6.43 23.87
CA GLU A 357 34.74 -5.50 22.89
C GLU A 357 35.73 -6.26 22.00
N GLY A 358 35.40 -6.43 20.72
CA GLY A 358 36.30 -7.05 19.74
C GLY A 358 35.64 -7.60 18.48
N ASN A 359 34.34 -7.92 18.48
CA ASN A 359 33.68 -8.56 17.32
C ASN A 359 32.37 -7.87 16.93
N VAL A 360 32.42 -6.60 16.56
CA VAL A 360 31.33 -5.94 15.83
C VAL A 360 31.62 -6.06 14.33
N PRO A 361 30.85 -6.83 13.54
CA PRO A 361 30.92 -6.71 12.09
C PRO A 361 30.35 -5.34 11.70
N ALA A 362 31.11 -4.55 10.94
CA ALA A 362 30.60 -3.34 10.33
C ALA A 362 29.42 -3.67 9.42
N GLU A 363 28.30 -2.97 9.59
CA GLU A 363 27.13 -3.06 8.72
C GLU A 363 27.50 -2.86 7.24
N GLY A 364 26.96 -3.74 6.38
CA GLY A 364 26.45 -3.32 5.07
C GLY A 364 27.41 -2.75 4.03
N THR A 365 28.60 -3.35 3.83
CA THR A 365 29.38 -3.07 2.60
C THR A 365 29.72 -4.35 1.84
N ALA A 366 29.27 -4.40 0.58
CA ALA A 366 29.75 -5.40 -0.37
C ALA A 366 31.29 -5.29 -0.52
N PRO A 367 32.02 -6.39 -0.76
CA PRO A 367 33.45 -6.30 -1.02
C PRO A 367 33.69 -5.50 -2.31
N THR A 368 34.25 -4.31 -2.16
CA THR A 368 34.70 -3.46 -3.28
C THR A 368 36.12 -3.86 -3.65
N THR A 369 36.29 -4.97 -4.35
CA THR A 369 37.58 -5.26 -4.99
C THR A 369 37.68 -4.47 -6.30
N PRO A 370 38.68 -3.59 -6.48
CA PRO A 370 38.88 -2.85 -7.72
C PRO A 370 39.08 -3.81 -8.91
N PRO A 371 38.69 -3.42 -10.14
CA PRO A 371 38.75 -4.29 -11.34
C PRO A 371 40.14 -4.91 -11.61
N GLU A 372 41.20 -4.26 -11.13
CA GLU A 372 42.60 -4.62 -11.33
C GLU A 372 43.05 -5.86 -10.53
N GLN A 373 42.25 -6.30 -9.54
CA GLN A 373 42.58 -7.43 -8.66
C GLN A 373 41.71 -8.67 -8.89
N ARG A 374 40.94 -8.73 -9.99
CA ARG A 374 40.21 -9.95 -10.36
C ARG A 374 41.15 -10.93 -11.08
N PRO A 375 41.17 -12.22 -10.71
CA PRO A 375 41.92 -13.22 -11.47
C PRO A 375 41.35 -13.35 -12.90
N ALA A 376 42.23 -13.58 -13.88
CA ALA A 376 41.83 -13.78 -15.27
C ALA A 376 40.96 -15.04 -15.42
N PRO A 377 39.99 -15.07 -16.35
CA PRO A 377 39.16 -16.26 -16.57
C PRO A 377 40.04 -17.42 -16.99
N SER A 378 40.06 -18.50 -16.19
CA SER A 378 40.75 -19.74 -16.56
C SER A 378 40.07 -20.35 -17.79
N GLU A 379 40.83 -20.59 -18.85
CA GLU A 379 40.45 -21.41 -19.99
C GLU A 379 40.01 -22.80 -19.51
N GLN A 380 38.69 -23.05 -19.50
CA GLN A 380 38.18 -24.41 -19.34
C GLN A 380 38.28 -25.11 -20.69
N ALA A 381 39.28 -25.98 -20.81
CA ALA A 381 39.38 -26.97 -21.88
C ALA A 381 38.10 -27.84 -21.94
N PRO A 382 37.65 -28.24 -23.14
CA PRO A 382 36.43 -29.03 -23.30
C PRO A 382 36.66 -30.45 -22.79
N ARG A 383 35.74 -30.96 -21.97
CA ARG A 383 35.67 -32.40 -21.69
C ARG A 383 34.56 -33.02 -22.54
N ASN A 384 34.99 -34.02 -23.31
CA ASN A 384 34.20 -34.92 -24.17
C ASN A 384 33.08 -35.63 -23.42
#